data_AF-A0A251V484-F1
#
_entry.id   AF-A0A251V484-F1
#
_cell.length_a   1.000
_cell.length_b   1.000
_cell.length_c   1.000
_cell.angle_alpha   90.00
_cell.angle_beta   90.00
_cell.angle_gamma   90.00
#
_symmetry.space_group_name_H-M   'P 1'
#
loop_
_entity.id
_entity.type
_entity.pdbx_description
1 polymer ?
#
loop_
_entity_poly.entity_id
_entity_poly.type
_entity_poly.pdbx_seq_one_letter_code
_entity_poly.pdbx_strand_id
1 'polypeptide(L)'
;MGQSLSVEINDSNNLSLCKLDIKPWLFSKRRGFRTIQAGSGSGSGSGSGSGSGSILIDIYWDLTYAKFGSSPEPTTGFYFAIAINREHILVLGDMEKEVHKKIR
;
A
#
# COMPACT_ATOMS: atom_id res chain seq x y z
N MET A 1 1.93 -23.79 0.45
CA MET A 1 2.01 -22.73 -0.57
C MET A 1 1.46 -21.46 0.06
N GLY A 2 2.29 -20.43 0.28
CA GLY A 2 1.86 -19.19 0.91
C GLY A 2 1.41 -18.18 -0.15
N GLN A 3 0.33 -17.45 0.11
CA GLN A 3 -0.14 -16.37 -0.75
C GLN A 3 0.43 -15.05 -0.25
N SER A 4 1.04 -14.29 -1.15
CA SER A 4 1.57 -12.95 -0.90
C SER A 4 0.79 -11.91 -1.69
N LEU A 5 0.63 -10.72 -1.13
CA LEU A 5 0.08 -9.57 -1.84
C LEU A 5 1.24 -8.66 -2.25
N SER A 6 1.40 -8.40 -3.54
CA SER A 6 2.35 -7.41 -4.03
C SER A 6 1.61 -6.16 -4.47
N VAL A 7 2.05 -4.99 -4.01
CA VAL A 7 1.57 -3.68 -4.45
C VAL A 7 2.72 -3.00 -5.17
N GLU A 8 2.49 -2.56 -6.40
CA GLU A 8 3.47 -1.81 -7.19
C GLU A 8 2.86 -0.47 -7.57
N ILE A 9 3.59 0.60 -7.28
CA ILE A 9 3.21 1.98 -7.60
C ILE A 9 4.22 2.48 -8.62
N ASN A 10 3.73 2.84 -9.79
CA ASN A 10 4.53 3.33 -10.90
C ASN A 10 4.22 4.81 -11.17
N ASP A 11 5.19 5.54 -11.74
CA ASP A 11 4.97 6.87 -12.26
C ASP A 11 4.32 6.82 -13.66
N SER A 12 4.04 8.00 -14.25
CA SER A 12 3.48 8.10 -15.60
C SER A 12 4.41 7.58 -16.71
N ASN A 13 5.70 7.36 -16.42
CA ASN A 13 6.68 6.78 -17.33
C ASN A 13 6.84 5.26 -17.12
N ASN A 14 5.98 4.63 -16.30
CA ASN A 14 6.09 3.23 -15.87
C ASN A 14 7.38 2.91 -15.08
N LEU A 15 8.00 3.90 -14.46
CA LEU A 15 9.10 3.69 -13.51
C LEU A 15 8.52 3.33 -12.15
N SER A 16 9.03 2.25 -11.55
CA SER A 16 8.59 1.78 -10.24
C SER A 16 8.99 2.77 -9.15
N LEU A 17 8.02 3.51 -8.61
CA LEU A 17 8.19 4.39 -7.44
C LEU A 17 8.34 3.55 -6.17
N CYS A 18 7.50 2.52 -6.04
CA CYS A 18 7.64 1.57 -4.94
C CYS A 18 7.08 0.20 -5.33
N LYS A 19 7.71 -0.84 -4.78
CA LYS A 19 7.15 -2.19 -4.78
C LYS A 19 7.13 -2.70 -3.35
N LEU A 20 5.96 -3.11 -2.90
CA LEU A 20 5.73 -3.69 -1.60
C LEU A 20 5.28 -5.14 -1.77
N ASP A 21 6.09 -6.08 -1.31
CA ASP A 21 5.70 -7.46 -1.15
C ASP A 21 5.25 -7.72 0.29
N ILE A 22 3.94 -7.80 0.50
CA ILE A 22 3.36 -8.15 1.79
C ILE A 22 3.40 -9.66 1.92
N LYS A 23 4.35 -10.10 2.74
CA LYS A 23 4.58 -11.51 2.98
C LYS A 23 3.41 -12.10 3.78
N PRO A 24 3.06 -13.39 3.59
CA PRO A 24 1.90 -14.02 4.23
C PRO A 24 1.86 -13.87 5.76
N TRP A 25 3.01 -13.84 6.44
CA TRP A 25 3.07 -13.67 7.90
C TRP A 25 2.66 -12.26 8.37
N LEU A 26 2.74 -11.25 7.50
CA LEU A 26 2.27 -9.91 7.81
C LEU A 26 0.74 -9.86 7.83
N PHE A 27 0.07 -10.71 7.03
CA PHE A 27 -1.37 -10.94 7.10
C PHE A 27 -1.80 -11.86 8.24
N SER A 28 -0.88 -12.64 8.83
CA SER A 28 -1.17 -13.35 10.08
C SER A 28 -1.60 -12.37 11.18
N LYS A 29 -1.08 -11.13 11.14
CA LYS A 29 -1.71 -10.00 11.81
C LYS A 29 -2.81 -9.46 10.91
N ARG A 30 -4.04 -9.92 11.18
CA ARG A 30 -5.24 -9.56 10.39
C ARG A 30 -5.38 -8.05 10.21
N ARG A 31 -4.85 -7.21 11.12
CA ARG A 31 -4.82 -5.75 11.00
C ARG A 31 -3.39 -5.23 11.04
N GLY A 32 -3.07 -4.20 10.26
CA GLY A 32 -1.77 -3.55 10.33
C GLY A 32 -1.61 -2.27 9.52
N PHE A 33 -0.38 -1.77 9.56
CA PHE A 33 0.05 -0.51 8.96
C PHE A 33 1.55 -0.58 8.57
N ARG A 34 1.90 0.06 7.45
CA ARG A 34 3.28 0.24 6.95
C ARG A 34 3.41 1.60 6.27
N THR A 35 4.53 2.28 6.49
CA THR A 35 4.92 3.46 5.72
C THR A 35 6.17 3.16 4.91
N ILE A 36 6.23 3.64 3.68
CA ILE A 36 7.38 3.54 2.78
C ILE A 36 7.73 4.96 2.32
N GLN A 37 9.01 5.29 2.26
CA GLN A 37 9.49 6.53 1.67
C GLN A 37 10.10 6.21 0.30
N ALA A 38 9.49 6.71 -0.77
CA ALA A 38 10.01 6.64 -2.12
C ALA A 38 10.70 7.98 -2.45
N GLY A 39 12.00 7.94 -2.71
CA GLY A 39 12.73 9.08 -3.26
C GLY A 39 12.66 9.04 -4.79
N SER A 40 12.41 10.17 -5.44
CA SER A 40 12.67 10.32 -6.87
C SER A 40 14.18 10.23 -7.09
N GLY A 41 14.69 9.02 -7.26
CA GLY A 41 16.13 8.74 -7.19
C GLY A 41 16.51 7.41 -7.80
N SER A 42 16.12 7.15 -9.03
CA SER A 42 16.82 6.18 -9.89
C SER A 42 17.76 6.94 -10.81
N GLY A 43 18.98 7.22 -10.33
CA GLY A 43 19.99 7.92 -11.12
C GLY A 43 21.32 8.01 -10.37
N SER A 44 22.14 6.98 -10.49
CA SER A 44 23.58 7.11 -10.30
C SER A 44 24.10 8.18 -11.28
N GLY A 45 24.53 9.34 -10.81
CA GLY A 45 25.23 10.33 -11.64
C GLY A 45 24.92 11.79 -11.32
N SER A 46 25.88 12.45 -10.66
CA SER A 46 26.38 13.80 -10.95
C SER A 46 25.38 14.93 -11.29
N GLY A 47 25.28 15.92 -10.38
CA GLY A 47 25.07 17.33 -10.76
C GLY A 47 23.71 17.95 -10.42
N SER A 48 23.77 18.90 -9.47
CA SER A 48 23.02 20.17 -9.46
C SER A 48 21.48 20.18 -9.67
N GLY A 49 20.75 20.41 -8.56
CA GLY A 49 19.61 21.32 -8.55
C GLY A 49 18.18 20.72 -8.54
N SER A 50 17.39 21.24 -7.60
CA SER A 50 15.92 21.22 -7.52
C SER A 50 15.27 20.06 -6.74
N GLY A 51 14.39 20.43 -5.81
CA GLY A 51 13.90 19.62 -4.70
C GLY A 51 13.32 18.25 -5.10
N SER A 52 14.04 17.19 -4.77
CA SER A 52 13.48 15.83 -4.77
C SER A 52 12.53 15.70 -3.57
N GLY A 53 11.25 15.96 -3.80
CA GLY A 53 10.21 15.73 -2.80
C GLY A 53 10.13 14.23 -2.52
N SER A 54 10.39 13.82 -1.27
CA SER A 54 10.22 12.43 -0.89
C SER A 54 8.73 12.10 -0.85
N ILE A 55 8.32 11.07 -1.57
CA ILE A 55 6.95 10.55 -1.59
C ILE A 55 6.79 9.61 -0.38
N LEU A 56 5.85 9.93 0.50
CA LEU A 56 5.48 9.06 1.62
C LEU A 56 4.27 8.22 1.23
N ILE A 57 4.36 6.91 1.41
CA ILE A 57 3.34 5.95 1.01
C ILE A 57 2.91 5.20 2.26
N ASP A 58 1.69 5.46 2.71
CA ASP A 58 1.08 4.86 3.89
C ASP A 58 0.10 3.76 3.46
N ILE A 59 0.32 2.56 3.97
CA ILE A 59 -0.45 1.35 3.67
C ILE A 59 -1.15 0.87 4.93
N TYR A 60 -2.46 0.70 4.86
CA TYR A 60 -3.29 0.19 5.94
C TYR A 60 -4.04 -1.06 5.49
N TRP A 61 -4.20 -2.02 6.38
CA TRP A 61 -5.06 -3.18 6.11
C TRP A 61 -5.81 -3.63 7.34
N ASP A 62 -7.01 -4.15 7.12
CA ASP A 62 -7.77 -4.90 8.11
C ASP A 62 -8.53 -6.04 7.43
N LEU A 63 -8.17 -7.25 7.83
CA LEU A 63 -8.75 -8.53 7.45
C LEU A 63 -9.39 -9.23 8.67
N THR A 64 -9.59 -8.51 9.78
CA THR A 64 -10.04 -9.12 11.05
C THR A 64 -11.36 -9.85 10.89
N TYR A 65 -12.27 -9.25 10.13
CA TYR A 65 -13.60 -9.78 9.82
C TYR A 65 -13.72 -10.28 8.39
N ALA A 66 -12.57 -10.46 7.70
CA ALA A 66 -12.56 -10.88 6.31
C ALA A 66 -13.22 -12.26 6.18
N LYS A 67 -14.21 -12.33 5.31
CA LYS A 67 -14.81 -13.59 4.87
C LYS A 67 -14.12 -14.04 3.60
N PHE A 68 -13.84 -15.34 3.52
CA PHE A 68 -13.21 -15.96 2.37
C PHE A 68 -14.20 -16.98 1.79
N GLY A 69 -14.29 -17.03 0.47
CA GLY A 69 -15.10 -18.03 -0.24
C GLY A 69 -14.29 -19.30 -0.50
N SER A 70 -14.53 -19.91 -1.66
CA SER A 70 -13.66 -20.95 -2.21
C SER A 70 -12.33 -20.40 -2.76
N SER A 71 -12.28 -19.10 -3.03
CA SER A 71 -11.06 -18.38 -3.44
C SER A 71 -10.28 -17.90 -2.20
N PRO A 72 -8.94 -17.82 -2.29
CA PRO A 72 -8.13 -17.15 -1.28
C PRO A 72 -8.40 -15.66 -1.08
N GLU A 73 -9.16 -15.03 -1.96
CA GLU A 73 -9.45 -13.61 -1.88
C GLU A 73 -10.57 -13.33 -0.86
N PRO A 74 -10.44 -12.27 -0.05
CA PRO A 74 -11.50 -11.84 0.84
C PRO A 74 -12.67 -11.28 0.03
N THR A 75 -13.89 -11.65 0.40
CA THR A 75 -15.12 -11.22 -0.29
C THR A 75 -15.80 -10.06 0.42
N THR A 76 -15.77 -10.03 1.76
CA THR A 76 -16.41 -8.99 2.60
C THR A 76 -15.69 -8.85 3.94
N GLY A 77 -15.96 -7.80 4.70
CA GLY A 77 -15.40 -7.56 6.02
C GLY A 77 -13.91 -7.21 6.01
N PHE A 78 -13.44 -6.57 4.94
CA PHE A 78 -12.03 -6.21 4.82
C PHE A 78 -11.83 -4.80 4.26
N TYR A 79 -10.64 -4.24 4.52
CA TYR A 79 -10.10 -3.17 3.70
C TYR A 79 -8.60 -3.32 3.45
N PHE A 80 -8.16 -2.77 2.33
CA PHE A 80 -6.78 -2.44 2.04
C PHE A 80 -6.73 -1.00 1.51
N ALA A 81 -5.92 -0.14 2.12
CA ALA A 81 -5.88 1.27 1.77
C ALA A 81 -4.46 1.78 1.57
N ILE A 82 -4.28 2.64 0.57
CA ILE A 82 -3.03 3.32 0.25
C ILE A 82 -3.29 4.83 0.24
N ALA A 83 -2.45 5.57 0.95
CA ALA A 83 -2.36 7.02 0.88
C ALA A 83 -0.95 7.42 0.44
N ILE A 84 -0.84 8.45 -0.40
CA ILE A 84 0.44 9.05 -0.77
C ILE A 84 0.46 10.48 -0.28
N ASN A 85 1.53 10.88 0.41
CA ASN A 85 1.68 12.18 1.05
C ASN A 85 0.47 12.57 1.92
N ARG A 86 -0.17 11.57 2.55
CA ARG A 86 -1.39 11.68 3.37
C ARG A 86 -2.67 12.03 2.60
N GLU A 87 -2.65 12.02 1.27
CA GLU A 87 -3.84 12.10 0.44
C GLU A 87 -4.35 10.68 0.11
N HIS A 88 -5.67 10.47 0.16
CA HIS A 88 -6.32 9.18 -0.09
C HIS A 88 -6.22 8.82 -1.58
N ILE A 89 -5.72 7.63 -1.89
CA ILE A 89 -5.49 7.25 -3.31
C ILE A 89 -6.20 5.97 -3.69
N LEU A 90 -6.19 4.96 -2.82
CA LEU A 90 -6.85 3.70 -3.13
C LEU A 90 -7.41 3.07 -1.88
N VAL A 91 -8.67 2.66 -1.93
CA VAL A 91 -9.30 1.80 -0.93
C VAL A 91 -9.94 0.61 -1.65
N LEU A 92 -9.60 -0.60 -1.20
CA LEU A 92 -10.18 -1.85 -1.65
C LEU A 92 -10.95 -2.49 -0.50
N GLY A 93 -12.11 -3.09 -0.79
CA GLY A 93 -12.96 -3.76 0.19
C GLY A 93 -14.19 -2.95 0.59
N ASP A 94 -15.03 -3.56 1.41
CA ASP A 94 -16.35 -3.06 1.83
C ASP A 94 -16.31 -2.24 3.14
N MET A 95 -15.16 -2.18 3.80
CA MET A 95 -14.96 -1.42 5.05
C MET A 95 -14.45 0.02 4.83
N GLU A 96 -14.80 0.67 3.71
CA GLU A 96 -14.32 2.02 3.34
C GLU A 96 -14.53 3.07 4.45
N LYS A 97 -15.68 3.03 5.12
CA LYS A 97 -16.01 3.94 6.24
C LYS A 97 -14.99 3.88 7.39
N GLU A 98 -14.36 2.73 7.60
CA GLU A 98 -13.35 2.56 8.65
C GLU A 98 -11.99 3.11 8.22
N VAL A 99 -11.70 3.14 6.92
CA VAL A 99 -10.49 3.75 6.35
C VAL A 99 -10.52 5.26 6.52
N HIS A 100 -11.65 5.89 6.20
CA HIS A 100 -11.86 7.34 6.36
C HIS A 100 -11.64 7.85 7.78
N LYS A 101 -11.86 7.00 8.80
CA LYS A 101 -11.57 7.36 10.20
C LYS A 101 -10.08 7.34 10.54
N LYS A 102 -9.28 6.63 9.74
CA LYS A 102 -7.88 6.27 10.05
C LYS A 102 -6.87 7.13 9.31
N ILE A 103 -7.24 7.57 8.11
CA ILE A 103 -6.45 8.48 7.28
C ILE A 103 -7.06 9.87 7.46
N ARG A 104 -6.42 10.71 8.29
CA ARG A 104 -6.84 12.07 8.62
C ARG A 104 -5.72 13.07 8.33
#